data_AF-A0AAN8ZK71-F1
#
_entry.id   AF-A0AAN8ZK71-F1
#
_cell.length_a   1.000
_cell.length_b   1.000
_cell.length_c   1.000
_cell.angle_alpha   90.00
_cell.angle_beta   90.00
_cell.angle_gamma   90.00
#
_symmetry.space_group_name_H-M   'P 1'
#
loop_
_entity.id
_entity.type
_entity.pdbx_description
1 polymer ?
#
loop_
_entity_poly.entity_id
_entity_poly.type
_entity_poly.pdbx_seq_one_letter_code
_entity_poly.pdbx_strand_id
1 'polypeptide(L)'
;MVGIRIQSSFPSCAARTCIWSCISYRLRPLRSNEPAFTFLRVGSEMPRSPNLVSTHLIRHRDPRHIQYYVNLVGISINNQAFKYSPRSIALKPSGKGGCLIDSGCTMGYLVKRAYSKLKRAPKEHFSTIPGSRTTAYEGIVHAYSSPIKAKSRTKSSAC
;
A
#
# COMPACT_ATOMS: atom_id res chain seq x y z
N MET A 1 -10.92 -2.20 -38.46
CA MET A 1 -10.53 -1.81 -37.09
C MET A 1 -9.60 -2.90 -36.54
N VAL A 2 -8.29 -2.70 -36.61
CA VAL A 2 -7.30 -3.66 -36.11
C VAL A 2 -7.16 -3.43 -34.61
N GLY A 3 -7.77 -4.29 -33.81
CA GLY A 3 -7.62 -4.27 -32.35
C GLY A 3 -6.27 -4.88 -31.98
N ILE A 4 -5.27 -4.05 -31.68
CA ILE A 4 -4.03 -4.51 -31.06
C ILE A 4 -4.37 -4.90 -29.63
N ARG A 5 -4.51 -6.21 -29.41
CA ARG A 5 -4.72 -6.80 -28.09
C ARG A 5 -3.36 -6.90 -27.39
N ILE A 6 -2.99 -5.88 -26.62
CA ILE A 6 -1.83 -5.98 -25.72
C ILE A 6 -2.24 -6.85 -24.53
N GLN A 7 -2.01 -8.17 -24.62
CA GLN A 7 -2.26 -9.13 -23.53
C GLN A 7 -1.16 -9.16 -22.47
N SER A 8 -0.12 -8.34 -22.58
CA SER A 8 1.03 -8.38 -21.68
C SER A 8 1.27 -7.05 -20.99
N SER A 9 1.37 -7.09 -19.66
CA SER A 9 1.81 -5.95 -18.85
C SER A 9 3.27 -5.59 -19.16
N PHE A 10 3.67 -4.33 -18.94
CA PHE A 10 5.05 -3.87 -19.17
C PHE A 10 6.13 -4.79 -18.60
N PRO A 11 6.01 -5.33 -17.35
CA PRO A 11 6.94 -6.34 -16.84
C PRO A 11 6.99 -7.61 -17.68
N SER A 12 5.84 -8.07 -18.17
CA SER A 12 5.73 -9.28 -19.00
C SER A 12 6.30 -9.05 -20.41
N CYS A 13 6.17 -7.85 -20.96
CA CYS A 13 6.78 -7.46 -22.24
C CYS A 13 8.30 -7.36 -22.12
N ALA A 14 8.81 -6.70 -21.06
CA ALA A 14 10.23 -6.59 -20.77
C ALA A 14 10.87 -7.96 -20.47
N ALA A 15 10.10 -8.91 -19.93
CA ALA A 15 10.55 -10.28 -19.70
C ALA A 15 10.59 -11.16 -20.97
N ARG A 16 10.06 -10.72 -22.13
CA ARG A 16 10.23 -11.50 -23.37
C ARG A 16 11.68 -11.54 -23.86
N THR A 17 12.53 -10.67 -23.34
CA THR A 17 13.99 -10.62 -23.57
C THR A 17 14.81 -11.04 -22.34
N CYS A 18 14.21 -11.26 -21.17
CA CYS A 18 14.89 -11.60 -19.92
C CYS A 18 14.15 -12.68 -19.11
N ILE A 19 14.89 -13.67 -18.59
CA ILE A 19 14.41 -14.90 -17.92
C ILE A 19 13.59 -14.64 -16.61
N TRP A 20 13.45 -13.39 -16.16
CA TRP A 20 12.86 -13.04 -14.86
C TRP A 20 11.73 -12.00 -14.98
N SER A 21 10.49 -12.41 -14.69
CA SER A 21 9.29 -11.54 -14.68
C SER A 21 9.05 -10.89 -13.30
N CYS A 22 9.98 -10.03 -12.86
CA CYS A 22 9.92 -9.37 -11.56
C CYS A 22 10.06 -7.85 -11.67
N ILE A 23 9.42 -7.10 -10.77
CA ILE A 23 9.62 -5.65 -10.60
C ILE A 23 9.84 -5.30 -9.14
N SER A 24 10.59 -4.24 -8.89
CA SER A 24 10.70 -3.62 -7.56
C SER A 24 10.61 -2.10 -7.67
N TYR A 25 9.94 -1.47 -6.71
CA TYR A 25 9.78 -0.03 -6.68
C TYR A 25 10.03 0.53 -5.28
N ARG A 26 10.60 1.74 -5.21
CA ARG A 26 10.80 2.49 -3.97
C ARG A 26 10.16 3.86 -4.11
N LEU A 27 8.97 4.02 -3.51
CA LEU A 27 8.26 5.30 -3.51
C LEU A 27 8.89 6.27 -2.50
N ARG A 28 9.06 7.53 -2.90
CA ARG A 28 9.55 8.62 -2.04
C ARG A 28 8.34 9.48 -1.62
N PRO A 29 8.32 10.02 -0.38
CA PRO A 29 7.29 10.97 0.00
C PRO A 29 7.32 12.20 -0.92
N LEU A 30 6.17 12.58 -1.48
CA LEU A 30 6.01 13.77 -2.34
C LEU A 30 6.07 15.10 -1.56
N ARG A 31 6.68 15.12 -0.37
CA ARG A 31 6.66 16.24 0.59
C ARG A 31 7.90 17.13 0.52
N SER A 32 8.87 16.84 -0.36
CA SER A 32 10.03 17.70 -0.55
C SER A 32 9.76 18.71 -1.65
N ASN A 33 10.09 19.98 -1.42
CA ASN A 33 10.20 21.00 -2.46
C ASN A 33 11.36 20.71 -3.44
N GLU A 34 12.16 19.67 -3.18
CA GLU A 34 13.23 19.21 -4.05
C GLU A 34 12.72 18.09 -4.96
N PRO A 35 13.03 18.11 -6.27
CA PRO A 35 12.70 17.03 -7.18
C PRO A 35 13.35 15.72 -6.70
N ALA A 36 12.53 14.72 -6.40
CA ALA A 36 12.98 13.41 -5.97
C ALA A 36 12.74 12.38 -7.07
N PHE A 37 13.81 11.84 -7.62
CA PHE A 37 13.71 10.67 -8.50
C PHE A 37 13.33 9.43 -7.69
N THR A 38 12.40 8.65 -8.22
CA THR A 38 12.07 7.30 -7.74
C THR A 38 12.43 6.30 -8.82
N PHE A 39 12.79 5.07 -8.43
CA PHE A 39 13.22 4.05 -9.38
C PHE A 39 12.22 2.89 -9.39
N LEU A 40 11.88 2.45 -10.61
CA LEU A 40 11.25 1.17 -10.89
C LEU A 40 12.31 0.28 -11.55
N ARG A 41 12.64 -0.84 -10.92
CA ARG A 41 13.60 -1.82 -11.46
C ARG A 41 12.85 -3.02 -12.01
N VAL A 42 13.36 -3.60 -13.08
CA VAL A 42 12.78 -4.75 -13.76
C VAL A 42 13.83 -5.86 -13.87
N GLY A 43 13.40 -7.11 -13.72
CA GLY A 43 14.27 -8.28 -13.91
C GLY A 43 15.19 -8.57 -12.73
N SER A 44 16.44 -8.92 -13.02
CA SER A 44 17.41 -9.47 -12.06
C SER A 44 18.05 -8.45 -11.11
N GLU A 45 17.82 -7.15 -11.31
CA GLU A 45 18.38 -6.06 -10.49
C GLU A 45 17.63 -5.80 -9.18
N MET A 46 16.92 -6.81 -8.67
CA MET A 46 16.19 -6.72 -7.42
C MET A 46 17.15 -6.52 -6.24
N PRO A 47 16.87 -5.57 -5.33
CA PRO A 47 17.61 -5.47 -4.08
C PRO A 47 17.48 -6.78 -3.30
N ARG A 48 18.60 -7.48 -3.09
CA ARG A 48 18.68 -8.61 -2.17
C ARG A 48 19.03 -8.06 -0.79
N SER A 49 18.18 -8.32 0.18
CA SER A 49 18.41 -7.97 1.58
C SER A 49 18.10 -9.19 2.43
N PRO A 50 18.95 -9.53 3.42
CA PRO A 50 18.65 -10.63 4.35
C PRO A 50 17.37 -10.37 5.16
N ASN A 51 16.92 -9.11 5.25
CA ASN A 51 15.72 -8.71 5.99
C ASN A 51 14.46 -8.64 5.11
N LEU A 52 14.50 -9.17 3.89
CA LEU A 52 13.33 -9.14 3.00
C LEU A 52 12.29 -10.16 3.47
N VAL A 53 11.12 -9.66 3.86
CA VAL A 53 9.96 -10.51 4.17
C VAL A 53 9.11 -10.66 2.91
N SER A 54 8.74 -11.90 2.59
CA SER A 54 7.94 -12.24 1.41
C SER A 54 6.60 -12.84 1.79
N THR A 55 5.59 -12.65 0.94
CA THR A 55 4.28 -13.29 1.03
C THR A 55 3.85 -13.76 -0.35
N HIS A 56 3.03 -14.81 -0.41
CA HIS A 56 2.56 -15.33 -1.70
C HIS A 56 1.62 -14.33 -2.39
N LEU A 57 1.90 -14.08 -3.67
CA LEU A 57 0.96 -13.41 -4.56
C LEU A 57 -0.20 -14.36 -4.86
N ILE A 58 -1.42 -13.89 -4.61
CA ILE A 58 -2.65 -14.61 -4.96
C ILE A 58 -2.99 -14.25 -6.40
N ARG A 59 -3.06 -15.26 -7.27
CA ARG A 59 -3.61 -15.12 -8.62
C ARG A 59 -5.10 -15.34 -8.59
N HIS A 60 -5.85 -14.44 -9.22
CA HIS A 60 -7.25 -14.66 -9.48
C HIS A 60 -7.42 -15.69 -10.61
N ARG A 61 -8.49 -16.51 -10.55
CA ARG A 61 -8.73 -17.57 -11.55
C ARG A 61 -9.16 -17.00 -12.91
N ASP A 62 -9.90 -15.90 -12.89
CA ASP A 62 -10.27 -15.17 -14.10
C ASP A 62 -9.09 -14.31 -14.57
N PRO A 63 -8.54 -14.54 -15.78
CA PRO A 63 -7.37 -13.84 -16.30
C PRO A 63 -7.61 -12.34 -16.58
N ARG A 64 -8.86 -11.86 -16.55
CA ARG A 64 -9.20 -10.44 -16.65
C ARG A 64 -8.80 -9.66 -15.39
N HIS A 65 -8.60 -10.35 -14.28
CA HIS A 65 -8.14 -9.76 -13.02
C HIS A 65 -6.61 -9.81 -12.95
N ILE A 66 -5.97 -8.78 -13.50
CA ILE A 66 -4.51 -8.66 -13.63
C ILE A 66 -3.82 -8.02 -12.41
N GLN A 67 -4.55 -7.85 -11.31
CA GLN A 67 -4.03 -7.15 -10.14
C GLN A 67 -3.18 -8.03 -9.21
N TYR A 68 -2.31 -7.38 -8.43
CA TYR A 68 -1.49 -8.05 -7.42
C TYR A 68 -2.24 -8.17 -6.10
N TYR A 69 -2.70 -9.38 -5.78
CA TYR A 69 -3.36 -9.68 -4.51
C TYR A 69 -2.40 -10.39 -3.55
N VAL A 70 -2.60 -10.17 -2.25
CA VAL A 70 -1.92 -10.89 -1.17
C VAL A 70 -2.93 -11.41 -0.14
N ASN A 71 -2.53 -12.42 0.63
CA ASN A 71 -3.34 -12.95 1.71
C ASN A 71 -3.21 -12.09 2.97
N LEU A 72 -4.16 -11.17 3.19
CA LEU A 72 -4.24 -10.44 4.45
C LEU A 72 -4.95 -11.28 5.50
N VAL A 73 -4.26 -11.60 6.60
CA VAL A 73 -4.79 -12.43 7.69
C VAL A 73 -5.30 -11.62 8.90
N GLY A 74 -4.89 -10.36 9.00
CA GLY A 74 -5.29 -9.48 10.11
C GLY A 74 -4.65 -8.10 9.99
N ILE A 75 -5.16 -7.17 10.80
CA ILE A 75 -4.61 -5.81 10.93
C ILE A 75 -4.43 -5.56 12.43
N SER A 76 -3.28 -5.00 12.84
CA SER A 76 -3.03 -4.60 14.22
C SER A 76 -2.74 -3.11 14.30
N ILE A 77 -3.29 -2.44 15.32
CA ILE A 77 -2.99 -1.03 15.64
C ILE A 77 -2.62 -0.98 17.12
N ASN A 78 -1.44 -0.41 17.44
CA ASN A 78 -0.95 -0.31 18.81
C ASN A 78 -1.02 -1.66 19.57
N ASN A 79 -0.48 -2.73 18.97
CA ASN A 79 -0.53 -4.10 19.47
C ASN A 79 -1.94 -4.71 19.67
N GLN A 80 -3.00 -3.98 19.34
CA GLN A 80 -4.36 -4.49 19.35
C GLN A 80 -4.68 -5.13 17.99
N ALA A 81 -4.78 -6.45 17.96
CA ALA A 81 -5.15 -7.20 16.77
C ALA A 81 -6.66 -7.08 16.48
N PHE A 82 -7.00 -6.55 15.31
CA PHE A 82 -8.35 -6.58 14.79
C PHE A 82 -8.59 -7.93 14.13
N LYS A 83 -9.17 -8.84 14.92
CA LYS A 83 -9.56 -10.17 14.44
C LYS A 83 -10.71 -10.03 13.45
N TYR A 84 -10.41 -10.29 12.19
CA TYR A 84 -11.40 -10.59 11.16
C TYR A 84 -11.40 -12.10 10.94
N SER A 85 -12.56 -12.68 10.61
CA SER A 85 -12.53 -14.04 10.07
C SER A 85 -11.73 -13.99 8.76
N PRO A 86 -10.72 -14.85 8.55
CA PRO A 86 -9.96 -14.85 7.29
C PRO A 86 -10.86 -14.93 6.05
N ARG A 87 -11.98 -15.67 6.14
CA ARG A 87 -13.00 -15.77 5.09
C ARG A 87 -13.69 -14.44 4.76
N SER A 88 -13.73 -13.49 5.69
CA SER A 88 -14.40 -12.19 5.50
C SER A 88 -13.61 -11.20 4.65
N ILE A 89 -12.29 -11.41 4.53
CA ILE A 89 -11.37 -10.56 3.76
C ILE A 89 -10.63 -11.35 2.65
N ALA A 90 -10.81 -12.67 2.58
CA ALA A 90 -10.25 -13.49 1.51
C ALA A 90 -10.75 -13.06 0.12
N LEU A 91 -9.90 -13.25 -0.89
CA LEU A 91 -10.27 -13.07 -2.29
C LEU A 91 -11.25 -14.16 -2.70
N LYS A 92 -12.41 -13.77 -3.21
CA LYS A 92 -13.46 -14.70 -3.66
C LYS A 92 -13.34 -14.99 -5.16
N PRO A 93 -13.91 -16.11 -5.65
CA PRO A 93 -13.94 -16.41 -7.09
C PRO A 93 -14.60 -15.33 -7.95
N SER A 94 -15.45 -14.48 -7.36
CA SER A 94 -16.10 -13.35 -8.03
C SER A 94 -15.19 -12.12 -8.17
N GLY A 95 -13.90 -12.20 -7.80
CA GLY A 95 -12.98 -11.07 -7.73
C GLY A 95 -13.21 -10.10 -6.57
N LYS A 96 -14.18 -10.37 -5.68
CA LYS A 96 -14.50 -9.53 -4.52
C LYS A 96 -13.64 -9.93 -3.31
N GLY A 97 -13.29 -8.95 -2.48
CA GLY A 97 -12.45 -9.17 -1.29
C GLY A 97 -10.97 -9.21 -1.65
N GLY A 98 -10.17 -9.87 -0.82
CA GLY A 98 -8.71 -9.89 -0.93
C GLY A 98 -8.06 -8.61 -0.41
N CYS A 99 -6.73 -8.58 -0.50
CA CYS A 99 -5.92 -7.38 -0.27
C CYS A 99 -5.17 -7.07 -1.56
N LEU A 100 -5.53 -5.95 -2.18
CA LEU A 100 -4.95 -5.46 -3.42
C LEU A 100 -3.77 -4.53 -3.11
N ILE A 101 -2.64 -4.73 -3.78
CA ILE A 101 -1.55 -3.75 -3.82
C ILE A 101 -1.83 -2.80 -5.00
N ASP A 102 -2.19 -1.57 -4.68
CA ASP A 102 -2.51 -0.53 -5.65
C ASP A 102 -1.58 0.69 -5.47
N SER A 103 -0.68 0.89 -6.43
CA SER A 103 0.20 2.06 -6.46
C SER A 103 -0.47 3.30 -7.06
N GLY A 104 -1.68 3.18 -7.61
CA GLY A 104 -2.47 4.28 -8.18
C GLY A 104 -3.33 5.04 -7.17
N CYS A 105 -3.46 4.53 -5.94
CA CYS A 105 -4.20 5.20 -4.87
C CYS A 105 -3.27 5.85 -3.84
N THR A 106 -3.54 7.11 -3.49
CA THR A 106 -2.81 7.83 -2.42
C THR A 106 -3.10 7.28 -1.02
N MET A 107 -4.27 6.65 -0.84
CA MET A 107 -4.74 6.11 0.44
C MET A 107 -5.08 4.62 0.33
N GLY A 108 -4.84 3.89 1.42
CA GLY A 108 -5.31 2.52 1.54
C GLY A 108 -6.81 2.50 1.83
N TYR A 109 -7.56 1.67 1.08
CA TYR A 109 -9.00 1.51 1.26
C TYR A 109 -9.34 0.22 1.99
N LEU A 110 -10.38 0.28 2.82
CA LEU A 110 -10.94 -0.87 3.52
C LEU A 110 -12.42 -0.97 3.20
N VAL A 111 -12.91 -2.21 3.11
CA VAL A 111 -14.35 -2.45 3.02
C VAL A 111 -15.05 -1.82 4.23
N LYS A 112 -16.21 -1.18 4.01
CA LYS A 112 -16.93 -0.37 5.01
C LYS A 112 -17.06 -1.04 6.39
N ARG A 113 -17.35 -2.34 6.41
CA ARG A 113 -17.45 -3.13 7.65
C ARG A 113 -16.13 -3.21 8.41
N ALA A 114 -15.02 -3.45 7.72
CA ALA A 114 -13.69 -3.46 8.35
C ALA A 114 -13.28 -2.07 8.81
N TYR A 115 -13.47 -1.06 7.96
CA TYR A 115 -13.18 0.34 8.31
C TYR A 115 -13.95 0.80 9.56
N SER A 116 -15.24 0.48 9.67
CA SER A 116 -16.08 0.88 10.81
C SER A 116 -15.57 0.36 12.16
N LYS A 117 -14.95 -0.83 12.17
CA LYS A 117 -14.32 -1.41 13.36
C LYS A 117 -12.94 -0.82 13.60
N LEU A 118 -12.13 -0.76 12.55
CA LEU A 118 -10.74 -0.31 12.63
C LEU A 118 -10.61 1.15 13.06
N LYS A 119 -11.51 2.04 12.57
CA LYS A 119 -11.41 3.49 12.82
C LYS A 119 -11.44 3.88 14.30
N ARG A 120 -11.98 3.00 15.17
CA ARG A 120 -12.05 3.23 16.60
C ARG A 120 -10.67 3.20 17.27
N ALA A 121 -9.79 2.29 16.89
CA ALA A 121 -8.47 2.15 17.52
C ALA A 121 -7.62 3.42 17.42
N PRO A 122 -7.44 4.02 16.22
CA PRO A 122 -6.74 5.28 16.12
C PRO A 122 -7.40 6.36 16.96
N LYS A 123 -8.73 6.46 16.94
CA LYS A 123 -9.46 7.46 17.73
C LYS A 123 -9.19 7.31 19.24
N GLU A 124 -9.31 6.09 19.74
CA GLU A 124 -9.02 5.76 21.15
C GLU A 124 -7.55 6.06 21.49
N HIS A 125 -6.60 5.62 20.67
CA HIS A 125 -5.16 5.87 20.87
C HIS A 125 -4.80 7.36 20.85
N PHE A 126 -5.31 8.13 19.89
CA PHE A 126 -4.99 9.56 19.79
C PHE A 126 -5.73 10.39 20.83
N SER A 127 -6.81 9.89 21.44
CA SER A 127 -7.50 10.57 22.55
C SER A 127 -6.69 10.57 23.85
N THR A 128 -5.77 9.62 24.02
CA THR A 128 -4.89 9.56 25.20
C THR A 128 -3.67 10.47 25.09
N ILE A 129 -3.44 11.11 23.92
CA ILE A 129 -2.28 11.99 23.69
C ILE A 129 -2.66 13.43 24.02
N PRO A 130 -2.03 14.07 25.02
CA PRO A 130 -2.30 15.46 25.37
C PRO A 130 -2.09 16.40 24.18
N GLY A 131 -3.05 17.30 23.93
CA GLY A 131 -3.00 18.27 22.82
C GLY A 131 -3.44 17.73 21.46
N SER A 132 -3.81 16.46 21.37
CA SER A 132 -4.41 15.87 20.17
C SER A 132 -5.82 16.43 19.95
N ARG A 133 -6.03 17.16 18.85
CA ARG A 133 -7.37 17.58 18.38
C ARG A 133 -7.76 16.76 17.17
N THR A 134 -9.00 16.24 17.17
CA THR A 134 -9.55 15.54 16.00
C THR A 134 -10.34 16.53 15.15
N THR A 135 -9.98 16.67 13.88
CA THR A 135 -10.77 17.38 12.86
C THR A 135 -11.18 16.41 11.75
N ALA A 136 -12.26 16.72 11.05
CA ALA A 136 -12.68 15.98 9.86
C ALA A 136 -12.51 16.87 8.63
N TYR A 137 -12.03 16.28 7.53
CA TYR A 137 -11.98 16.90 6.21
C TYR A 137 -12.79 16.05 5.24
N GLU A 138 -13.10 16.60 4.07
CA GLU A 138 -13.75 15.82 3.01
C GLU A 138 -12.89 14.58 2.66
N GLY A 139 -13.49 13.40 2.71
CA GLY A 139 -12.78 12.13 2.51
C GLY A 139 -11.89 11.66 3.67
N ILE A 140 -11.64 12.48 4.71
CA ILE A 140 -10.80 12.15 5.87
C ILE A 140 -11.60 12.30 7.16
N VAL A 141 -12.07 11.18 7.69
CA VAL A 141 -12.94 11.16 8.88
C VAL A 141 -12.18 11.48 10.17
N HIS A 142 -10.91 11.09 10.28
CA HIS A 142 -10.09 11.32 11.46
C HIS A 142 -8.76 11.96 11.04
N ALA A 143 -8.62 13.26 11.28
CA ALA A 143 -7.35 13.97 11.20
C ALA A 143 -6.94 14.44 12.60
N TYR A 144 -5.64 14.35 12.90
CA TYR A 144 -5.10 14.66 14.22
C TYR A 144 -4.03 15.75 14.09
N SER A 145 -4.12 16.79 14.92
CA SER A 145 -3.07 17.81 15.00
C SER A 145 -1.87 17.28 15.80
N SER A 146 -0.66 17.35 15.23
CA SER A 146 0.57 17.09 15.99
C SER A 146 0.82 18.23 16.99
N PRO A 147 1.04 17.96 18.29
CA PRO A 147 1.48 18.97 19.25
C PRO A 147 2.94 19.39 19.01
N ILE A 148 3.71 18.58 18.29
CA ILE A 148 5.08 18.88 17.90
C ILE A 148 5.01 19.82 16.67
N LYS A 149 5.37 21.10 16.86
CA LYS A 149 5.74 21.99 15.75
C LYS A 149 6.79 21.24 14.93
N ALA A 150 6.53 21.04 13.63
CA ALA A 150 7.51 20.46 12.74
C ALA A 150 8.81 21.25 12.92
N LYS A 151 9.87 20.60 13.45
CA LYS A 151 11.21 21.20 13.43
C LYS A 151 11.48 21.45 11.96
N SER A 152 11.64 22.72 11.57
CA SER A 152 12.22 23.04 10.27
C SER A 152 13.51 22.25 10.19
N ARG A 153 13.57 21.34 9.23
CA ARG A 153 14.77 20.56 9.00
C ARG A 153 15.79 21.58 8.49
N THR A 154 16.62 22.11 9.39
CA THR A 154 17.77 22.92 9.01
C THR A 154 18.56 22.09 8.00
N LYS A 155 18.80 22.69 6.82
CA LYS A 155 19.67 22.10 5.81
C LYS A 155 21.04 21.93 6.46
N SER A 156 21.36 20.73 6.90
CA SER A 156 22.76 20.34 7.09
C SER A 156 23.30 20.10 5.69
N SER A 157 23.89 21.15 5.14
CA SER A 157 24.92 21.01 4.13
C SER A 157 26.12 20.37 4.80
N ALA A 158 26.49 19.17 4.37
CA ALA A 158 27.81 18.60 4.61
C ALA A 158 28.22 17.85 3.34
N CYS A 159 29.41 18.22 2.87
CA CYS A 159 30.18 17.83 1.68
C CYS A 159 29.74 16.58 0.89
#